data_AF-A0A2W6NQQ7-F1
#
_entry.id   AF-A0A2W6NQQ7-F1
#
_cell.length_a   1.000
_cell.length_b   1.000
_cell.length_c   1.000
_cell.angle_alpha   90.00
_cell.angle_beta   90.00
_cell.angle_gamma   90.00
#
_symmetry.space_group_name_H-M   'P 1'
#
loop_
_entity.id
_entity.type
_entity.pdbx_description
1 polymer ?
#
loop_
_entity_poly.entity_id
_entity_poly.type
_entity_poly.pdbx_seq_one_letter_code
_entity_poly.pdbx_strand_id
1 'polypeptide(L)'
;ATAQKLGADDDVDMLVILTACYFHDIVSLAKNHPQRQRSSILAAEETRRLLREEFVQFPAEKIEAVCHAIAAHSFSAQIAPLTTEAKIVQDADRLEALGNIG
;
A
#
# COMPACT_ATOMS: atom_id res chain seq x y z
N ALA A 1 -26.16 27.41 3.12
CA ALA A 1 -26.37 25.95 3.04
C ALA A 1 -25.44 25.33 1.99
N THR A 2 -24.14 25.15 2.27
CA THR A 2 -23.23 24.26 1.48
C THR A 2 -21.89 23.91 2.15
N ALA A 3 -21.66 24.23 3.44
CA ALA A 3 -20.37 23.94 4.10
C ALA A 3 -20.41 22.73 5.07
N GLN A 4 -21.59 22.16 5.33
CA GLN A 4 -21.74 20.92 6.12
C GLN A 4 -21.58 19.65 5.26
N LYS A 5 -21.08 19.79 4.01
CA LYS A 5 -20.94 18.73 3.00
C LYS A 5 -19.48 18.36 2.68
N LEU A 6 -18.57 18.69 3.59
CA LEU A 6 -17.28 18.00 3.73
C LEU A 6 -17.41 17.19 5.01
N GLY A 7 -18.27 16.16 4.96
CA GLY A 7 -18.52 15.31 6.11
C GLY A 7 -17.26 14.53 6.43
N ALA A 8 -16.90 14.52 7.71
CA ALA A 8 -15.90 13.65 8.33
C ALA A 8 -14.51 13.72 7.68
N ASP A 9 -13.53 14.23 8.43
CA ASP A 9 -12.16 13.75 8.27
C ASP A 9 -12.24 12.21 8.18
N ASP A 10 -11.93 11.66 7.00
CA ASP A 10 -12.09 10.23 6.70
C ASP A 10 -11.42 9.45 7.83
N ASP A 11 -12.15 8.50 8.44
CA ASP A 11 -11.65 7.58 9.47
C ASP A 11 -10.66 6.60 8.80
N VAL A 12 -9.50 7.13 8.41
CA VAL A 12 -8.45 6.39 7.74
C VAL A 12 -7.73 5.51 8.75
N ASP A 13 -7.52 4.24 8.38
CA ASP A 13 -6.80 3.34 9.25
C ASP A 13 -5.29 3.55 9.12
N MET A 14 -4.75 4.37 10.01
CA MET A 14 -3.31 4.66 10.04
C MET A 14 -2.45 3.41 10.20
N LEU A 15 -2.95 2.35 10.85
CA LEU A 15 -2.19 1.10 10.94
C LEU A 15 -2.06 0.43 9.57
N VAL A 16 -3.11 0.47 8.74
CA VAL A 16 -3.05 -0.03 7.37
C VAL A 16 -2.03 0.77 6.55
N ILE A 17 -2.12 2.10 6.60
CA ILE A 17 -1.23 3.00 5.84
C ILE A 17 0.23 2.78 6.24
N LEU A 18 0.55 2.85 7.53
CA LEU A 18 1.92 2.73 8.01
C LEU A 18 2.52 1.35 7.71
N THR A 19 1.72 0.29 7.89
CA THR A 19 2.18 -1.08 7.58
C THR A 19 2.43 -1.23 6.09
N ALA A 20 1.53 -0.73 5.24
CA ALA A 20 1.71 -0.76 3.80
C ALA A 20 2.96 0.02 3.36
N CYS A 21 3.17 1.24 3.85
CA CYS A 21 4.37 2.02 3.57
C CYS A 21 5.66 1.32 4.02
N TYR A 22 5.64 0.59 5.14
CA TYR A 22 6.83 -0.13 5.61
C TYR A 22 7.19 -1.34 4.71
N PHE A 23 6.19 -2.02 4.18
CA PHE A 23 6.37 -3.29 3.48
C PHE A 23 6.23 -3.22 1.94
N HIS A 24 5.85 -2.07 1.38
CA HIS A 24 5.52 -1.97 -0.05
C HIS A 24 6.64 -2.44 -1.01
N ASP A 25 7.90 -2.31 -0.56
CA ASP A 25 9.10 -2.65 -1.32
C ASP A 25 9.89 -3.84 -0.73
N ILE A 26 9.28 -4.62 0.18
CA ILE A 26 9.94 -5.80 0.77
C ILE A 26 10.38 -6.84 -0.27
N VAL A 27 9.71 -6.88 -1.42
CA VAL A 27 10.15 -7.64 -2.60
C VAL A 27 10.45 -6.67 -3.73
N SER A 28 11.73 -6.54 -4.07
CA SER A 28 12.18 -5.71 -5.19
C SER A 28 12.85 -6.55 -6.27
N LEU A 29 12.22 -6.61 -7.45
CA LEU A 29 12.78 -7.24 -8.63
C LEU A 29 13.64 -6.23 -9.40
N ALA A 30 14.75 -6.70 -9.98
CA ALA A 30 15.65 -5.85 -10.75
C ALA A 30 14.91 -5.10 -11.88
N LYS A 31 15.37 -3.88 -12.22
CA LYS A 31 14.71 -3.00 -13.21
C LYS A 31 14.46 -3.65 -14.58
N ASN A 32 15.31 -4.58 -14.98
CA ASN A 32 15.23 -5.29 -16.27
C ASN A 32 14.49 -6.63 -16.19
N HIS A 33 13.92 -6.97 -15.02
CA HIS A 33 13.25 -8.24 -14.84
C HIS A 33 11.91 -8.24 -15.60
N PRO A 34 11.60 -9.27 -16.41
CA PRO A 34 10.38 -9.32 -17.22
C PRO A 34 9.10 -9.28 -16.38
N GLN A 35 9.19 -9.61 -15.10
CA GLN A 35 8.07 -9.58 -14.15
C GLN A 35 8.14 -8.44 -13.15
N ARG A 36 8.91 -7.37 -13.42
CA ARG A 36 9.02 -6.22 -12.50
C ARG A 36 7.67 -5.68 -12.05
N GLN A 37 6.68 -5.65 -12.94
CA GLN A 37 5.29 -5.26 -12.64
C GLN A 37 4.60 -6.11 -11.55
N ARG A 38 5.15 -7.27 -11.21
CA ARG A 38 4.66 -8.15 -10.13
C ARG A 38 5.32 -7.88 -8.78
N SER A 39 6.30 -6.98 -8.68
CA SER A 39 6.99 -6.72 -7.41
C SER A 39 6.01 -6.34 -6.30
N SER A 40 5.06 -5.45 -6.56
CA SER A 40 4.05 -5.04 -5.57
C SER A 40 3.11 -6.18 -5.18
N ILE A 41 2.78 -7.08 -6.11
CA ILE A 41 1.95 -8.27 -5.84
C ILE A 41 2.71 -9.24 -4.94
N LEU A 42 3.97 -9.52 -5.27
CA LEU A 42 4.84 -10.39 -4.48
C LEU A 42 5.11 -9.78 -3.08
N ALA A 43 5.28 -8.47 -3.00
CA ALA A 43 5.41 -7.75 -1.73
C ALA A 43 4.15 -7.90 -0.88
N ALA A 44 2.95 -7.80 -1.47
CA ALA A 44 1.69 -8.02 -0.75
C ALA A 44 1.55 -9.48 -0.25
N GLU A 45 1.93 -10.46 -1.06
CA GLU A 45 1.93 -11.88 -0.68
C GLU A 45 2.90 -12.15 0.48
N GLU A 46 4.13 -11.64 0.40
CA GLU A 46 5.13 -11.80 1.46
C GLU A 46 4.72 -11.06 2.75
N THR A 47 4.14 -9.86 2.62
CA THR A 47 3.60 -9.13 3.76
C THR A 47 2.48 -9.90 4.45
N ARG A 48 1.57 -10.52 3.68
CA ARG A 48 0.51 -11.37 4.24
C ARG A 48 1.10 -12.51 5.06
N ARG A 49 2.14 -13.17 4.54
CA ARG A 49 2.83 -14.27 5.22
C ARG A 49 3.44 -13.79 6.53
N LEU A 50 4.24 -12.72 6.48
CA LEU A 50 4.89 -12.15 7.66
C LEU A 50 3.89 -11.70 8.72
N LEU A 51 2.83 -10.96 8.33
CA LEU A 51 1.82 -10.50 9.28
C LEU A 51 1.09 -11.63 9.99
N ARG A 52 0.91 -12.79 9.32
CA ARG A 52 0.27 -13.97 9.92
C ARG A 52 1.22 -14.80 10.78
N GLU A 53 2.47 -14.94 10.38
CA GLU A 53 3.43 -15.86 11.00
C GLU A 53 4.25 -15.17 12.11
N GLU A 54 4.69 -13.93 11.87
CA GLU A 54 5.65 -13.23 12.72
C GLU A 54 5.00 -12.14 13.60
N PHE A 55 3.86 -11.58 13.18
CA PHE A 55 3.17 -10.51 13.90
C PHE A 55 1.86 -10.97 14.53
N VAL A 56 1.95 -11.83 15.56
CA VAL A 56 0.80 -12.43 16.27
C VAL A 56 -0.20 -11.40 16.81
N GLN A 57 0.26 -10.18 17.12
CA GLN A 57 -0.59 -9.09 17.63
C GLN A 57 -1.20 -8.23 16.53
N PHE A 58 -0.85 -8.43 15.26
CA PHE A 58 -1.40 -7.66 14.17
C PHE A 58 -2.87 -8.06 13.93
N PRO A 59 -3.81 -7.10 13.81
CA PRO A 59 -5.22 -7.42 13.59
C PRO A 59 -5.43 -8.12 12.25
N ALA A 60 -5.91 -9.37 12.29
CA ALA A 60 -6.06 -10.21 11.10
C ALA A 60 -7.04 -9.61 10.07
N GLU A 61 -8.05 -8.87 10.53
CA GLU A 61 -9.03 -8.16 9.73
C GLU A 61 -8.43 -7.04 8.88
N LYS A 62 -7.27 -6.50 9.26
CA LYS A 62 -6.58 -5.41 8.53
C LYS A 62 -5.63 -5.92 7.46
N ILE A 63 -5.27 -7.21 7.49
CA ILE A 63 -4.25 -7.78 6.59
C ILE A 63 -4.63 -7.60 5.13
N GLU A 64 -5.90 -7.82 4.77
CA GLU A 64 -6.34 -7.67 3.37
C GLU A 64 -6.27 -6.22 2.90
N ALA A 65 -6.58 -5.25 3.78
CA ALA A 65 -6.46 -3.83 3.47
C ALA A 65 -5.00 -3.42 3.25
N VAL A 66 -4.07 -3.92 4.08
CA VAL A 66 -2.61 -3.73 3.90
C VAL A 66 -2.16 -4.34 2.58
N CYS A 67 -2.53 -5.59 2.29
CA CYS A 67 -2.14 -6.27 1.06
C CYS A 67 -2.64 -5.53 -0.18
N HIS A 68 -3.87 -5.03 -0.15
CA HIS A 68 -4.43 -4.26 -1.25
C HIS A 68 -3.71 -2.92 -1.44
N ALA A 69 -3.42 -2.19 -0.35
CA ALA A 69 -2.65 -0.95 -0.41
C ALA A 69 -1.24 -1.16 -0.98
N ILE A 70 -0.54 -2.22 -0.56
CA ILE A 70 0.75 -2.61 -1.12
C ILE A 70 0.62 -3.01 -2.59
N ALA A 71 -0.32 -3.88 -2.96
CA ALA A 71 -0.42 -4.33 -4.35
C ALA A 71 -0.76 -3.18 -5.30
N ALA A 72 -1.61 -2.25 -4.86
CA ALA A 72 -2.10 -1.12 -5.63
C ALA A 72 -1.18 0.11 -5.65
N HIS A 73 -0.15 0.20 -4.79
CA HIS A 73 0.72 1.39 -4.77
C HIS A 73 1.43 1.59 -6.12
N SER A 74 1.84 0.49 -6.76
CA SER A 74 2.56 0.56 -8.04
C SER A 74 1.61 0.68 -9.24
N PHE A 75 1.73 1.76 -9.99
CA PHE A 75 1.01 1.95 -11.27
C PHE A 75 1.31 0.84 -12.29
N SER A 76 2.52 0.29 -12.25
CA SER A 76 2.94 -0.76 -13.19
C SER A 76 2.17 -2.07 -12.99
N ALA A 77 1.63 -2.31 -11.78
CA ALA A 77 0.84 -3.48 -11.47
C ALA A 77 -0.59 -3.41 -12.03
N GLN A 78 -1.05 -2.24 -12.49
CA GLN A 78 -2.41 -2.02 -13.01
C GLN A 78 -3.53 -2.41 -12.05
N ILE A 79 -3.27 -2.35 -10.74
CA ILE A 79 -4.27 -2.60 -9.69
C ILE A 79 -4.86 -1.26 -9.25
N ALA A 80 -6.19 -1.15 -9.31
CA ALA A 80 -6.87 0.06 -8.88
C ALA A 80 -6.85 0.19 -7.33
N PRO A 81 -6.45 1.34 -6.77
CA PRO A 81 -6.59 1.61 -5.34
C PRO A 81 -8.05 1.93 -5.01
N LEU A 82 -8.78 0.92 -4.54
CA LEU A 82 -10.20 0.99 -4.20
C LEU A 82 -10.46 1.69 -2.85
N THR A 83 -9.55 1.58 -1.88
CA THR A 83 -9.70 2.17 -0.53
C THR A 83 -9.01 3.53 -0.42
N THR A 84 -9.39 4.33 0.58
CA THR A 84 -8.74 5.62 0.85
C THR A 84 -7.28 5.41 1.26
N GLU A 85 -6.98 4.39 2.07
CA GLU A 85 -5.63 4.02 2.48
C GLU A 85 -4.75 3.64 1.28
N ALA A 86 -5.27 2.84 0.34
CA ALA A 86 -4.52 2.45 -0.85
C ALA A 86 -4.19 3.65 -1.75
N LYS A 87 -5.11 4.62 -1.85
CA LYS A 87 -4.86 5.87 -2.58
C LYS A 87 -3.79 6.71 -1.88
N ILE A 88 -3.85 6.83 -0.56
CA ILE A 88 -2.85 7.55 0.23
C ILE A 88 -1.45 6.93 0.05
N VAL A 89 -1.34 5.60 0.14
CA VAL A 89 -0.06 4.89 -0.04
C VAL A 89 0.48 5.07 -1.46
N GLN A 90 -0.38 4.95 -2.48
CA GLN A 90 0.01 5.21 -3.87
C GLN A 90 0.51 6.65 -4.09
N ASP A 91 -0.18 7.65 -3.52
CA ASP A 91 0.23 9.05 -3.64
C ASP A 91 1.53 9.35 -2.87
N ALA A 92 1.72 8.74 -1.70
CA ALA A 92 2.94 8.89 -0.90
C ALA A 92 4.18 8.35 -1.62
N ASP A 93 4.11 7.13 -2.18
CA ASP A 93 5.18 6.53 -3.00
C ASP A 93 5.51 7.41 -4.22
N ARG A 94 4.47 7.97 -4.87
CA ARG A 94 4.66 8.89 -5.99
C ARG A 94 5.37 10.18 -5.58
N LEU A 95 5.01 10.76 -4.43
CA LEU A 95 5.66 11.97 -3.93
C LEU A 95 7.13 11.70 -3.60
N GLU A 96 7.47 10.52 -3.08
CA GLU A 96 8.86 10.09 -2.87
C GLU A 96 9.63 10.00 -4.20
N ALA A 97 9.00 9.40 -5.23
CA ALA A 97 9.58 9.31 -6.57
C ALA A 97 9.72 10.68 -7.28
N LEU A 98 8.94 11.70 -6.90
CA LEU A 98 9.01 13.06 -7.44
C LEU A 98 9.93 14.00 -6.64
N GLY A 99 10.04 13.78 -5.32
CA GLY A 99 10.79 14.62 -4.39
C GLY A 99 12.27 14.28 -4.29
N ASN A 100 12.65 13.04 -4.60
CA ASN A 100 14.05 12.65 -4.75
C ASN A 100 14.54 12.90 -6.18
N ILE A 101 15.46 13.87 -6.25
CA ILE A 101 16.63 13.87 -7.12
C ILE A 101 17.04 12.43 -7.47
N GLY A 102 16.94 12.13 -8.76
CA GLY A 102 17.58 11.03 -9.47
C GLY A 102 17.90 11.51 -10.88
#